data_AF-A0A800JND9-F1
#
_entry.id   AF-A0A800JND9-F1
#
_cell.length_a   1.000
_cell.length_b   1.000
_cell.length_c   1.000
_cell.angle_alpha   90.00
_cell.angle_beta   90.00
_cell.angle_gamma   90.00
#
_symmetry.space_group_name_H-M   'P 1'
#
loop_
_entity.id
_entity.type
_entity.pdbx_description
1 polymer ?
#
loop_
_entity_poly.entity_id
_entity_poly.type
_entity_poly.pdbx_seq_one_letter_code
_entity_poly.pdbx_strand_id
1 'polypeptide(L)'
;KKKFGGRVQKVSINAGFTCPNIDGSKGKGGCTYCNNNTFNPEYCKPIKPISQQIDEGITFFSQMYKSQKYLAYFQAFTNTYAPLEELKQKYEQALKHKDVIGLVIATRPDCITNEILDYLEQLVKDGNFIK
;
A
#
# COMPACT_ATOMS: atom_id res chain seq x y z
N LYS A 1 -4.82 -19.56 5.49
CA LYS A 1 -4.11 -20.84 5.21
C LYS A 1 -4.40 -21.38 3.80
N LYS A 2 -5.66 -21.64 3.38
CA LYS A 2 -5.96 -22.26 2.07
C LYS A 2 -5.29 -21.61 0.84
N LYS A 3 -5.17 -20.27 0.78
CA LYS A 3 -4.59 -19.57 -0.40
C LYS A 3 -3.05 -19.49 -0.43
N PHE A 4 -2.40 -19.35 0.72
CA PHE A 4 -0.96 -19.03 0.79
C PHE A 4 -0.13 -20.06 1.56
N GLY A 5 -0.71 -21.19 1.98
CA GLY A 5 -0.03 -22.24 2.73
C GLY A 5 0.40 -21.87 4.16
N GLY A 6 0.43 -20.58 4.50
CA GLY A 6 0.90 -20.08 5.79
C GLY A 6 0.17 -18.83 6.28
N ARG A 7 0.77 -18.17 7.27
CA ARG A 7 0.34 -16.87 7.76
C ARG A 7 0.84 -15.79 6.79
N VAL A 8 -0.06 -14.85 6.49
CA VAL A 8 0.26 -13.66 5.70
C VAL A 8 -0.17 -12.44 6.51
N GLN A 9 0.75 -11.49 6.70
CA GLN A 9 0.53 -10.32 7.52
C GLN A 9 0.57 -9.04 6.67
N LYS A 10 -0.37 -8.12 6.88
CA LYS A 10 -0.31 -6.81 6.22
C LYS A 10 0.70 -5.93 6.93
N VAL A 11 1.52 -5.24 6.15
CA VAL A 11 2.42 -4.16 6.61
C VAL A 11 1.90 -2.87 6.03
N SER A 12 1.45 -1.95 6.89
CA SER A 12 0.88 -0.67 6.45
C SER A 12 1.98 0.22 5.85
N ILE A 13 1.67 0.86 4.72
CA ILE A 13 2.55 1.77 3.99
C ILE A 13 1.84 3.11 3.81
N ASN A 14 2.57 4.18 4.10
CA ASN A 14 2.17 5.54 3.77
C ASN A 14 3.13 6.06 2.71
N ALA A 15 2.65 6.04 1.46
CA ALA A 15 3.39 6.44 0.28
C ALA A 15 3.34 7.97 0.02
N GLY A 16 2.78 8.75 0.94
CA GLY A 16 2.71 10.21 0.81
C GLY A 16 1.71 10.71 -0.24
N PHE A 17 0.78 9.86 -0.69
CA PHE A 17 -0.29 10.29 -1.58
C PHE A 17 -1.28 11.22 -0.87
N THR A 18 -2.03 11.98 -1.66
CA THR A 18 -3.17 12.79 -1.20
C THR A 18 -4.50 12.17 -1.64
N CYS A 19 -5.61 12.90 -1.50
CA CYS A 19 -6.88 12.53 -2.11
C CYS A 19 -7.66 13.75 -2.64
N PRO A 20 -8.62 13.53 -3.56
CA PRO A 20 -9.45 14.60 -4.10
C PRO A 20 -10.25 15.42 -3.06
N ASN A 21 -10.54 14.82 -1.90
CA ASN A 21 -11.24 15.51 -0.82
C ASN A 21 -10.31 16.37 0.05
N ILE A 22 -8.99 16.27 -0.15
CA ILE A 22 -7.99 17.06 0.55
C ILE A 22 -7.47 18.17 -0.35
N ASP A 23 -7.13 17.85 -1.61
CA ASP A 23 -6.45 18.78 -2.53
C ASP A 23 -7.33 19.88 -3.13
N GLY A 24 -8.66 19.81 -2.95
CA GLY A 24 -9.60 20.81 -3.44
C GLY A 24 -10.37 20.41 -4.70
N SER A 25 -10.04 19.30 -5.36
CA SER A 25 -10.68 18.88 -6.61
C SER A 25 -12.11 18.34 -6.44
N LYS A 26 -12.41 17.69 -5.31
CA LYS A 26 -13.75 17.22 -4.91
C LYS A 26 -14.19 17.73 -3.53
N GLY A 27 -13.25 18.17 -2.71
CA GLY A 27 -13.49 18.74 -1.39
C GLY A 27 -12.23 19.34 -0.81
N LYS A 28 -12.34 20.05 0.32
CA LYS A 28 -11.21 20.66 1.03
C LYS A 28 -11.18 20.14 2.47
N GLY A 29 -9.99 19.86 2.99
CA GLY A 29 -9.78 19.48 4.39
C GLY A 29 -9.99 17.99 4.72
N GLY A 30 -10.36 17.16 3.74
CA GLY A 30 -10.58 15.72 3.92
C GLY A 30 -12.02 15.35 4.31
N CYS A 31 -12.29 14.05 4.43
CA CYS A 31 -13.58 13.56 4.93
C CYS A 31 -13.75 13.90 6.42
N THR A 32 -14.98 14.03 6.91
CA THR A 32 -15.28 14.35 8.33
C THR A 32 -14.63 13.38 9.33
N TYR A 33 -14.41 12.13 8.92
CA TYR A 33 -13.76 11.08 9.72
C TYR A 33 -12.27 10.87 9.36
N CYS A 34 -11.70 11.69 8.47
CA CYS A 34 -10.36 11.48 7.94
C CYS A 34 -9.29 11.85 8.97
N ASN A 35 -8.78 10.85 9.67
CA ASN A 35 -7.60 10.98 10.53
C ASN A 35 -6.56 9.88 10.25
N ASN A 36 -5.92 9.92 9.07
CA ASN A 36 -4.92 8.91 8.70
C ASN A 36 -3.73 8.86 9.69
N ASN A 37 -3.45 9.95 10.41
CA ASN A 37 -2.39 9.98 11.41
C ASN A 37 -2.67 9.07 12.60
N THR A 38 -3.93 8.87 13.00
CA THR A 38 -4.28 7.94 14.08
C THR A 38 -4.30 6.47 13.66
N PHE A 39 -4.36 6.19 12.35
CA PHE A 39 -4.47 4.83 11.82
C PHE A 39 -3.14 4.25 11.33
N ASN A 40 -2.08 5.06 11.26
CA ASN A 40 -0.76 4.63 10.81
C ASN A 40 0.10 4.15 11.99
N PRO A 41 0.70 2.96 11.91
CA PRO A 41 1.75 2.55 12.84
C PRO A 41 2.92 3.55 12.85
N GLU A 42 3.70 3.58 13.92
CA GLU A 42 4.80 4.55 14.06
C GLU A 42 5.85 4.46 12.94
N TYR A 43 6.09 3.25 12.42
CA TYR A 43 6.99 3.00 11.28
C TYR A 43 6.44 3.53 9.94
N CYS A 44 5.14 3.80 9.86
CA CYS A 44 4.42 4.16 8.64
C CYS A 44 4.33 5.69 8.50
N LYS A 45 5.44 6.32 8.11
CA LYS A 45 5.54 7.78 7.94
C LYS A 45 5.96 8.15 6.51
N PRO A 46 5.34 9.16 5.87
CA PRO A 46 5.57 9.48 4.46
C PRO A 46 6.98 10.01 4.18
N ILE A 47 7.70 10.50 5.20
CA ILE A 47 9.09 10.93 5.08
C ILE A 47 10.06 9.75 4.92
N LYS A 48 9.64 8.53 5.25
CA LYS A 48 10.48 7.33 5.14
C LYS A 48 10.28 6.67 3.78
N PRO A 49 11.36 6.16 3.14
CA PRO A 49 11.26 5.32 1.96
C PRO A 49 10.36 4.11 2.20
N ILE A 50 9.63 3.65 1.17
CA ILE A 50 8.71 2.50 1.30
C ILE A 50 9.45 1.24 1.75
N SER A 51 10.67 1.00 1.25
CA SER A 51 11.50 -0.13 1.68
C SER A 51 11.78 -0.10 3.18
N GLN A 52 12.11 1.08 3.74
CA GLN A 52 12.34 1.23 5.17
C GLN A 52 11.06 0.98 5.98
N GLN A 53 9.91 1.48 5.53
CA GLN A 53 8.62 1.22 6.19
C GLN A 53 8.30 -0.29 6.22
N ILE A 54 8.62 -1.01 5.14
CA ILE A 54 8.46 -2.46 5.05
C ILE A 54 9.37 -3.17 6.03
N ASP A 55 10.67 -2.85 6.04
CA ASP A 55 11.66 -3.51 6.90
C ASP A 55 11.32 -3.34 8.39
N GLU A 56 10.95 -2.11 8.79
CA GLU A 56 10.53 -1.81 10.16
C GLU A 56 9.22 -2.54 10.52
N GLY A 57 8.24 -2.56 9.61
CA GLY A 57 6.98 -3.25 9.82
C GLY A 57 7.12 -4.77 9.91
N ILE A 58 7.96 -5.37 9.06
CA ILE A 58 8.32 -6.80 9.13
C ILE A 58 9.02 -7.10 10.44
N THR A 59 9.99 -6.27 10.85
CA THR A 59 10.69 -6.42 12.12
C THR A 59 9.70 -6.43 13.29
N PHE A 60 8.77 -5.48 13.33
CA PHE A 60 7.73 -5.39 14.34
C PHE A 60 6.87 -6.66 14.41
N PHE A 61 6.36 -7.14 13.26
CA PHE A 61 5.47 -8.31 13.24
C PHE A 61 6.19 -9.66 13.39
N SER A 62 7.47 -9.74 13.03
CA SER A 62 8.27 -10.96 13.16
C SER A 62 8.49 -11.40 14.62
N GLN A 63 8.44 -10.44 15.55
CA GLN A 63 8.53 -10.72 16.99
C GLN A 63 7.32 -11.52 17.52
N MET A 64 6.16 -11.32 16.88
CA MET A 64 4.90 -11.94 17.30
C MET A 64 4.70 -13.33 16.70
N TYR A 65 5.17 -13.57 15.48
CA TYR A 65 4.97 -14.82 14.76
C TYR A 65 6.23 -15.23 13.98
N LYS A 66 6.73 -16.43 14.25
CA LYS A 66 7.86 -17.02 13.52
C LYS A 66 7.40 -17.46 12.13
N SER A 67 8.04 -16.92 11.10
CA SER A 67 7.81 -17.22 9.67
C SER A 67 6.42 -16.84 9.14
N GLN A 68 6.36 -15.70 8.47
CA GLN A 68 5.18 -15.26 7.73
C GLN A 68 5.60 -14.49 6.47
N LYS A 69 4.75 -14.53 5.45
CA LYS A 69 4.87 -13.64 4.29
C LYS A 69 4.06 -12.37 4.53
N TYR A 70 4.30 -11.35 3.72
CA TYR A 70 3.72 -10.04 3.92
C TYR A 70 2.99 -9.52 2.68
N LEU A 71 2.00 -8.67 2.93
CA LEU A 71 1.37 -7.86 1.90
C LEU A 71 1.62 -6.40 2.23
N ALA A 72 2.20 -5.66 1.28
CA ALA A 72 2.36 -4.22 1.42
C ALA A 72 0.99 -3.56 1.28
N TYR A 73 0.53 -2.93 2.36
CA TYR A 73 -0.82 -2.38 2.45
C TYR A 73 -0.78 -0.86 2.33
N PHE A 74 -1.01 -0.38 1.11
CA PHE A 74 -1.18 1.01 0.77
C PHE A 74 -2.55 1.47 1.28
N GLN A 75 -2.59 1.94 2.52
CA GLN A 75 -3.82 2.21 3.27
C GLN A 75 -4.20 3.69 3.27
N ALA A 76 -3.22 4.57 3.49
CA ALA A 76 -3.48 5.99 3.72
C ALA A 76 -3.89 6.69 2.42
N PHE A 77 -4.95 7.51 2.48
CA PHE A 77 -5.43 8.34 1.37
C PHE A 77 -5.88 7.53 0.13
N THR A 78 -5.78 8.11 -1.06
CA THR A 78 -6.18 7.48 -2.33
C THR A 78 -4.93 7.02 -3.07
N ASN A 79 -4.60 5.72 -2.97
CA ASN A 79 -3.31 5.22 -3.43
C ASN A 79 -3.19 5.06 -4.95
N THR A 80 -4.24 5.38 -5.72
CA THR A 80 -4.17 5.49 -7.19
C THR A 80 -4.22 6.94 -7.68
N TYR A 81 -4.18 7.92 -6.76
CA TYR A 81 -4.26 9.35 -7.09
C TYR A 81 -2.87 9.96 -7.32
N ALA A 82 -2.20 9.49 -8.37
CA ALA A 82 -0.93 9.99 -8.87
C ALA A 82 -0.72 9.52 -10.33
N PRO A 83 0.22 10.09 -11.08
CA PRO A 83 0.60 9.58 -12.40
C PRO A 83 1.03 8.12 -12.35
N LEU A 84 0.72 7.34 -13.39
CA LEU A 84 1.00 5.90 -13.44
C LEU A 84 2.46 5.55 -13.14
N GLU A 85 3.41 6.32 -13.67
CA GLU A 85 4.84 6.09 -13.43
C GLU A 85 5.24 6.24 -11.95
N GLU A 86 4.62 7.17 -11.23
CA GLU A 86 4.84 7.29 -9.78
C GLU A 86 4.26 6.10 -9.01
N LEU A 87 3.07 5.63 -9.41
CA LEU A 87 2.45 4.44 -8.84
C LEU A 87 3.34 3.21 -9.03
N LYS A 88 3.85 2.99 -10.25
CA LYS A 88 4.77 1.90 -10.58
C LYS A 88 6.01 1.91 -9.68
N GLN A 89 6.69 3.05 -9.59
CA GLN A 89 7.89 3.19 -8.77
C GLN A 89 7.65 2.79 -7.31
N LYS A 90 6.54 3.24 -6.73
CA LYS A 90 6.18 2.98 -5.33
C LYS A 90 5.75 1.52 -5.10
N TYR A 91 4.95 0.96 -5.99
CA TYR A 91 4.48 -0.42 -5.91
C TYR A 91 5.61 -1.42 -6.10
N GLU A 92 6.48 -1.20 -7.08
CA GLU A 92 7.63 -2.06 -7.34
C GLU A 92 8.69 -1.96 -6.24
N GLN A 93 8.86 -0.78 -5.63
CA GLN A 93 9.71 -0.66 -4.44
C GLN A 93 9.23 -1.59 -3.31
N ALA A 94 7.90 -1.73 -3.14
CA ALA A 94 7.35 -2.64 -2.15
C ALA A 94 7.53 -4.12 -2.54
N LEU A 95 7.29 -4.45 -3.81
CA LEU A 95 7.39 -5.83 -4.32
C LEU A 95 8.83 -6.35 -4.41
N LYS A 96 9.84 -5.48 -4.43
CA LYS A 96 11.26 -5.88 -4.38
C LYS A 96 11.66 -6.62 -3.10
N HIS A 97 10.91 -6.47 -2.01
CA HIS A 97 11.24 -7.15 -0.76
C HIS A 97 10.85 -8.64 -0.82
N LYS A 98 11.82 -9.55 -0.62
CA LYS A 98 11.68 -11.02 -0.77
C LYS A 98 10.54 -11.68 0.04
N ASP A 99 10.11 -11.04 1.13
CA ASP A 99 9.03 -11.55 1.98
C ASP A 99 7.68 -10.89 1.71
N VAL A 100 7.63 -9.89 0.83
CA VAL A 100 6.39 -9.32 0.31
C VAL A 100 5.96 -10.14 -0.89
N ILE A 101 4.73 -10.67 -0.86
CA ILE A 101 4.18 -11.53 -1.92
C ILE A 101 3.08 -10.83 -2.73
N GLY A 102 2.86 -9.54 -2.46
CA GLY A 102 1.76 -8.82 -3.06
C GLY A 102 1.43 -7.50 -2.39
N LEU A 103 0.45 -6.83 -2.99
CA LEU A 103 -0.04 -5.51 -2.61
C LEU A 103 -1.49 -5.59 -2.16
N VAL A 104 -1.84 -4.71 -1.22
CA VAL A 104 -3.23 -4.35 -0.93
C VAL A 104 -3.36 -2.85 -1.12
N ILE A 105 -4.24 -2.40 -2.01
CA ILE A 105 -4.33 -1.00 -2.44
C ILE A 105 -5.70 -0.43 -2.05
N ALA A 106 -5.72 0.42 -1.02
CA ALA A 106 -6.89 1.20 -0.67
C ALA A 106 -6.96 2.43 -1.58
N THR A 107 -8.03 2.55 -2.34
CA THR A 107 -8.26 3.70 -3.21
C THR A 107 -9.74 4.06 -3.31
N ARG A 108 -10.01 5.26 -3.84
CA ARG A 108 -11.37 5.65 -4.21
C ARG A 108 -11.70 5.10 -5.60
N PRO A 109 -12.92 4.61 -5.80
CA PRO A 109 -13.32 4.02 -7.09
C PRO A 109 -13.37 5.04 -8.23
N ASP A 110 -13.49 6.34 -7.95
CA ASP A 110 -13.47 7.40 -8.96
C ASP A 110 -12.06 7.87 -9.33
N CYS A 111 -11.00 7.27 -8.76
CA CYS A 111 -9.60 7.64 -8.99
C CYS A 111 -8.79 6.50 -9.63
N ILE A 112 -9.44 5.48 -10.19
CA ILE A 112 -8.79 4.37 -10.85
C ILE A 112 -9.11 4.40 -12.35
N THR A 113 -8.07 4.39 -13.19
CA THR A 113 -8.19 4.44 -14.65
C THR A 113 -7.93 3.06 -15.26
N ASN A 114 -8.31 2.86 -16.53
CA ASN A 114 -8.02 1.62 -17.24
C ASN A 114 -6.52 1.32 -17.31
N GLU A 115 -5.68 2.34 -17.52
CA GLU A 115 -4.22 2.16 -17.55
C GLU A 115 -3.65 1.65 -16.22
N ILE A 116 -4.23 2.07 -15.09
CA ILE A 116 -3.87 1.56 -13.77
C ILE A 116 -4.34 0.12 -13.61
N LEU A 117 -5.56 -0.20 -14.06
CA LEU A 117 -6.08 -1.57 -14.03
C LEU A 117 -5.23 -2.52 -14.88
N ASP A 118 -4.85 -2.12 -16.08
CA ASP A 118 -4.00 -2.88 -16.99
C ASP A 118 -2.64 -3.16 -16.35
N TYR A 119 -2.05 -2.15 -15.68
CA TYR A 119 -0.81 -2.34 -14.94
C TYR A 119 -0.97 -3.30 -13.74
N LEU A 120 -2.03 -3.17 -12.95
CA LEU A 120 -2.30 -4.08 -11.84
C LEU A 120 -2.53 -5.52 -12.33
N GLU A 121 -3.18 -5.69 -13.48
CA GLU A 121 -3.34 -7.00 -14.12
C GLU A 121 -1.98 -7.57 -14.55
N GLN A 122 -1.09 -6.75 -15.10
CA GLN A 122 0.28 -7.17 -15.43
C GLN A 122 1.02 -7.66 -14.18
N LEU A 123 0.94 -6.95 -13.06
CA LEU A 123 1.55 -7.40 -11.80
C LEU A 123 1.01 -8.76 -11.34
N VAL A 124 -0.28 -9.04 -11.55
CA VAL A 124 -0.89 -10.35 -11.26
C VAL A 124 -0.33 -11.43 -12.20
N LYS A 125 -0.18 -11.13 -13.50
CA LYS A 125 0.44 -12.04 -14.47
C LYS A 125 1.90 -12.34 -14.13
N ASP A 126 2.61 -11.38 -13.54
CA ASP A 126 3.99 -11.54 -13.04
C ASP A 126 4.06 -12.34 -11.72
N GLY A 127 2.93 -12.82 -11.20
CA GLY A 127 2.86 -13.70 -10.03
C GLY A 127 2.62 -12.99 -8.70
N ASN A 128 2.36 -11.68 -8.71
CA ASN A 128 2.09 -10.92 -7.49
C ASN A 128 0.62 -11.05 -7.07
N PHE A 129 0.36 -11.14 -5.77
CA PHE A 129 -1.01 -11.04 -5.27
C PHE A 129 -1.45 -9.58 -5.17
N ILE A 130 -2.53 -9.18 -5.85
CA ILE A 130 -3.08 -7.82 -5.76
C ILE A 130 -4.49 -7.88 -5.17
N LYS A 131 -4.81 -6.97 -4.25
CA LYS A 131 -6.13 -6.83 -3.63
C LYS A 131 -6.53 -5.38 -3.38
#